data_AF-A0A428NU22-F1
#
_entry.id   AF-A0A428NU22-F1
#
_cell.length_a   1.000
_cell.length_b   1.000
_cell.length_c   1.000
_cell.angle_alpha   90.00
_cell.angle_beta   90.00
_cell.angle_gamma   90.00
#
_symmetry.space_group_name_H-M   'P 1'
#
loop_
_entity.id
_entity.type
_entity.pdbx_description
1 polymer ?
#
loop_
_entity_poly.entity_id
_entity_poly.type
_entity_poly.pdbx_seq_one_letter_code
_entity_poly.pdbx_strand_id
1 'polypeptide(L)'
;MARGDLVDPKCPNVAFHCKSRDPTRARHPVNHDEWLRLLWKQLEQSLDDGVRPLGEGGARGVLFQVTLLAHGYTFVGKGTVRAFIEDLEHEAAVYERLKPIQGVHVPVFLGAIDLRSMNKIYYYDHRVYVVHMTFLSWGGCRIDTADDMNRPLEDEAIRSLRAMHQEGVVHKDVRLPNMLFNSEIKGVMVIDFERALLLEPPQRPLAQLVPRKRARESEGMDVKKVTGGSSKRQQAHGGFSEDIHLAKIAFWEWNARRGK
;
A
#
# COMPACT_ATOMS: atom_id res chain seq x y z
N MET A 1 -14.43 5.97 2.97
CA MET A 1 -13.96 6.42 4.31
C MET A 1 -12.63 7.16 4.21
N ALA A 2 -11.55 6.51 3.72
CA ALA A 2 -10.22 7.12 3.62
C ALA A 2 -10.13 8.37 2.71
N ARG A 3 -10.95 8.46 1.65
CA ARG A 3 -10.97 9.60 0.72
C ARG A 3 -12.15 10.57 0.93
N GLY A 4 -13.04 10.30 1.89
CA GLY A 4 -14.26 11.10 2.10
C GLY A 4 -15.34 10.95 1.00
N ASP A 5 -15.14 10.05 0.04
CA ASP A 5 -16.02 9.82 -1.10
C ASP A 5 -17.35 9.14 -0.73
N LEU A 6 -18.26 9.10 -1.72
CA LEU A 6 -19.53 8.37 -1.66
C LEU A 6 -19.31 6.91 -1.27
N VAL A 7 -20.26 6.36 -0.51
CA VAL A 7 -20.24 4.97 -0.08
C VAL A 7 -20.30 4.04 -1.30
N ASP A 8 -19.40 3.06 -1.36
CA ASP A 8 -19.46 2.02 -2.38
C ASP A 8 -20.78 1.23 -2.22
N PRO A 9 -21.66 1.17 -3.24
CA PRO A 9 -22.90 0.41 -3.19
C PRO A 9 -22.70 -1.09 -2.90
N LYS A 10 -21.51 -1.64 -3.19
CA LYS A 10 -21.14 -3.03 -2.92
C LYS A 10 -20.49 -3.23 -1.56
N CYS A 11 -20.27 -2.17 -0.79
CA CYS A 11 -19.73 -2.29 0.54
C CYS A 11 -20.61 -3.23 1.38
N PRO A 12 -20.06 -4.31 1.97
CA PRO A 12 -20.86 -5.21 2.82
C PRO A 12 -21.46 -4.48 4.03
N ASN A 13 -20.91 -3.31 4.38
CA ASN A 13 -21.40 -2.44 5.43
C ASN A 13 -22.28 -1.28 4.92
N VAL A 14 -22.77 -1.32 3.66
CA VAL A 14 -23.64 -0.29 3.07
C VAL A 14 -24.88 0.00 3.91
N ALA A 15 -25.47 -1.02 4.53
CA ALA A 15 -26.60 -0.86 5.44
C ALA A 15 -26.27 -0.01 6.68
N PHE A 16 -25.03 -0.07 7.19
CA PHE A 16 -24.57 0.73 8.34
C PHE A 16 -24.14 2.15 7.94
N HIS A 17 -23.95 2.41 6.65
CA HIS A 17 -23.65 3.75 6.13
C HIS A 17 -24.90 4.64 6.00
N CYS A 18 -26.07 4.04 5.76
CA CYS A 18 -27.32 4.75 5.52
C CYS A 18 -28.09 5.07 6.81
N LYS A 19 -27.72 6.16 7.50
CA LYS A 19 -28.68 6.85 8.39
C LYS A 19 -29.59 7.84 7.63
N SER A 20 -29.32 8.10 6.36
CA SER A 20 -30.10 9.01 5.50
C SER A 20 -30.88 8.24 4.44
N ARG A 21 -32.09 8.72 4.12
CA ARG A 21 -33.13 8.08 3.28
C ARG A 21 -32.78 7.96 1.79
N ASP A 22 -31.62 8.42 1.35
CA ASP A 22 -31.19 8.42 -0.06
C ASP A 22 -29.86 7.66 -0.23
N PRO A 23 -29.88 6.44 -0.81
CA PRO A 23 -28.69 5.63 -1.06
C PRO A 23 -27.69 6.29 -2.02
N THR A 24 -28.13 7.23 -2.85
CA THR A 24 -27.29 7.86 -3.89
C THR A 24 -26.39 8.98 -3.35
N ARG A 25 -26.62 9.40 -2.11
CA ARG A 25 -25.85 10.45 -1.40
C ARG A 25 -25.31 9.97 -0.05
N ALA A 26 -25.32 8.67 0.20
CA ALA A 26 -24.81 8.11 1.43
C ALA A 26 -23.31 8.40 1.55
N ARG A 27 -22.95 9.13 2.60
CA ARG A 27 -21.56 9.35 3.02
C ARG A 27 -21.24 8.40 4.15
N HIS A 28 -19.96 8.12 4.33
CA HIS A 28 -19.53 7.42 5.52
C HIS A 28 -19.91 8.23 6.78
N PRO A 29 -20.50 7.60 7.81
CA PRO A 29 -20.92 8.28 9.03
C PRO A 29 -19.74 8.85 9.84
N VAL A 30 -18.53 8.41 9.52
CA VAL A 30 -17.28 8.75 10.20
C VAL A 30 -16.26 9.14 9.13
N ASN A 31 -15.57 10.28 9.33
CA ASN A 31 -14.43 10.66 8.50
C ASN A 31 -13.18 9.86 8.92
N HIS A 32 -12.08 10.01 8.18
CA HIS A 32 -10.86 9.23 8.45
C HIS A 32 -10.24 9.51 9.83
N ASP A 33 -10.14 10.80 10.23
CA ASP A 33 -9.57 11.19 11.52
C ASP A 33 -10.39 10.65 12.71
N GLU A 34 -11.72 10.77 12.64
CA GLU A 34 -12.63 10.26 13.65
C GLU A 34 -12.59 8.73 13.70
N TRP A 35 -12.47 8.07 12.55
CA TRP A 35 -12.31 6.62 12.50
C TRP A 35 -11.03 6.17 13.21
N LEU A 36 -9.91 6.85 12.95
CA LEU A 36 -8.63 6.52 13.58
C LEU A 36 -8.69 6.79 15.09
N ARG A 37 -9.34 7.88 15.52
CA ARG A 37 -9.58 8.20 16.93
C ARG A 37 -10.44 7.14 17.63
N LEU A 38 -11.48 6.64 16.97
CA LEU A 38 -12.33 5.57 17.51
C LEU A 38 -11.57 4.24 17.62
N LEU A 39 -10.79 3.90 16.60
CA LEU A 39 -9.94 2.72 16.62
C LEU A 39 -8.90 2.80 17.73
N TRP A 40 -8.25 3.96 17.89
CA TRP A 40 -7.29 4.19 18.97
C TRP A 40 -7.93 3.98 20.35
N LYS A 41 -9.12 4.53 20.58
CA LYS A 41 -9.87 4.31 21.84
C LYS A 41 -10.23 2.85 22.08
N GLN A 42 -10.62 2.13 21.02
CA GLN A 42 -10.91 0.70 21.13
C GLN A 42 -9.66 -0.08 21.57
N LEU A 43 -8.52 0.16 20.91
CA LEU A 43 -7.24 -0.48 21.25
C LEU A 43 -6.73 -0.09 22.65
N GLU A 44 -6.97 1.15 23.07
CA GLU A 44 -6.68 1.63 24.42
C GLU A 44 -7.52 0.91 25.48
N GLN A 45 -8.76 0.51 25.16
CA GLN A 45 -9.59 -0.29 26.05
C GLN A 45 -9.13 -1.76 26.06
N SER A 46 -9.10 -2.40 24.89
CA SER A 46 -8.75 -3.81 24.75
C SER A 46 -8.00 -4.05 23.44
N LEU A 47 -6.94 -4.84 23.50
CA LEU A 47 -6.20 -5.25 22.31
C LEU A 47 -6.74 -6.55 21.70
N ASP A 48 -7.68 -7.22 22.38
CA ASP A 48 -8.28 -8.47 21.93
C ASP A 48 -9.66 -8.23 21.27
N ASP A 49 -10.38 -7.21 21.74
CA ASP A 49 -11.73 -6.93 21.27
C ASP A 49 -11.71 -6.44 19.82
N GLY A 50 -12.24 -7.27 18.92
CA GLY A 50 -12.27 -7.00 17.48
C GLY A 50 -10.91 -7.12 16.80
N VAL A 51 -9.88 -7.69 17.45
CA VAL A 51 -8.57 -7.95 16.86
C VAL A 51 -8.33 -9.45 16.85
N ARG A 52 -8.34 -10.05 15.66
CA ARG A 52 -8.13 -11.49 15.48
C ARG A 52 -6.84 -11.73 14.69
N PRO A 53 -5.86 -12.46 15.22
CA PRO A 53 -4.70 -12.86 14.42
C PRO A 53 -5.13 -13.81 13.30
N LEU A 54 -4.57 -13.62 12.11
CA LEU A 54 -4.87 -14.46 10.94
C LEU A 54 -3.96 -15.68 10.85
N GLY A 55 -2.89 -15.75 11.65
CA GLY A 55 -1.89 -16.83 11.53
C GLY A 55 -1.03 -16.73 10.28
N GLU A 56 -1.30 -15.74 9.43
CA GLU A 56 -0.52 -15.39 8.25
C GLU A 56 0.44 -14.27 8.67
N GLY A 57 1.74 -14.54 8.58
CA GLY A 57 2.79 -13.60 8.93
C GLY A 57 3.84 -13.52 7.84
N GLY A 58 4.24 -12.31 7.49
CA GLY A 58 5.43 -12.07 6.70
C GLY A 58 6.69 -12.29 7.53
N ALA A 59 7.86 -12.10 6.93
CA ALA A 59 9.13 -12.23 7.65
C ALA A 59 9.28 -11.24 8.82
N ARG A 60 8.58 -10.10 8.79
CA ARG A 60 8.73 -8.99 9.75
C ARG A 60 7.45 -8.56 10.47
N GLY A 61 6.35 -9.29 10.31
CA GLY A 61 5.09 -8.88 10.92
C GLY A 61 4.00 -9.93 10.87
N VAL A 62 3.01 -9.74 11.73
CA VAL A 62 1.85 -10.61 11.90
C VAL A 62 0.63 -9.91 11.32
N LEU A 63 -0.21 -10.63 10.59
CA LEU A 63 -1.48 -10.09 10.10
C LEU A 63 -2.62 -10.34 11.09
N PHE A 64 -3.47 -9.34 11.20
CA PHE A 64 -4.65 -9.30 12.03
C PHE A 64 -5.85 -8.92 11.16
N GLN A 65 -6.97 -9.58 11.39
CA GLN A 65 -8.27 -9.05 11.02
C GLN A 65 -8.70 -8.12 12.16
N VAL A 66 -8.96 -6.86 11.83
CA VAL A 66 -9.37 -5.84 12.80
C VAL A 66 -10.76 -5.34 12.44
N THR A 67 -11.66 -5.32 13.41
CA THR A 67 -13.02 -4.81 13.28
C THR A 67 -13.22 -3.65 14.24
N LEU A 68 -13.54 -2.46 13.70
CA LEU A 68 -14.00 -1.34 14.51
C LEU A 68 -15.43 -1.63 14.98
N LEU A 69 -15.58 -2.00 16.25
CA LEU A 69 -16.82 -2.55 16.82
C LEU A 69 -17.99 -1.57 16.72
N ALA A 70 -17.74 -0.27 16.92
CA ALA A 70 -18.77 0.75 16.88
C ALA A 70 -19.50 0.87 15.52
N HIS A 71 -18.87 0.43 14.43
CA HIS A 71 -19.39 0.62 13.07
C HIS A 71 -19.32 -0.64 12.19
N GLY A 72 -18.76 -1.74 12.69
CA GLY A 72 -18.59 -3.00 11.95
C GLY A 72 -17.56 -2.93 10.82
N TYR A 73 -16.69 -1.92 10.78
CA TYR A 73 -15.66 -1.83 9.74
C TYR A 73 -14.56 -2.85 9.96
N THR A 74 -14.46 -3.82 9.05
CA THR A 74 -13.42 -4.84 9.06
C THR A 74 -12.34 -4.51 8.04
N PHE A 75 -11.08 -4.63 8.45
CA PHE A 75 -9.89 -4.33 7.66
C PHE A 75 -8.70 -5.15 8.15
N VAL A 76 -7.56 -5.04 7.47
CA VAL A 76 -6.35 -5.79 7.80
C VAL A 76 -5.42 -4.91 8.63
N GLY A 77 -4.89 -5.45 9.72
CA GLY A 77 -3.82 -4.87 10.52
C GLY A 77 -2.53 -5.66 10.33
N LYS A 78 -1.42 -4.99 10.09
CA LYS A 78 -0.07 -5.56 10.11
C LYS A 78 0.62 -5.08 11.38
N GLY A 79 0.84 -5.99 12.32
CA GLY A 79 1.55 -5.71 13.57
C GLY A 79 3.02 -6.10 13.48
N THR A 80 3.89 -5.29 14.06
CA THR A 80 5.33 -5.57 14.10
C THR A 80 5.96 -5.37 15.47
N VAL A 81 7.12 -6.00 15.65
CA VAL A 81 7.98 -5.87 16.84
C VAL A 81 8.87 -4.65 16.74
N ARG A 82 9.45 -4.21 17.87
CA ARG A 82 10.28 -2.99 17.95
C ARG A 82 11.40 -2.94 16.91
N ALA A 83 12.01 -4.08 16.59
CA ALA A 83 13.14 -4.17 15.68
C ALA A 83 12.81 -3.79 14.22
N PHE A 84 11.54 -3.82 13.81
CA PHE A 84 11.13 -3.56 12.43
C PHE A 84 10.18 -2.36 12.31
N ILE A 85 10.20 -1.44 13.29
CA ILE A 85 9.40 -0.22 13.21
C ILE A 85 9.84 0.63 12.03
N GLU A 86 11.15 0.77 11.79
CA GLU A 86 11.69 1.54 10.66
C GLU A 86 11.21 1.00 9.31
N ASP A 87 11.15 -0.32 9.15
CA ASP A 87 10.64 -0.97 7.94
C ASP A 87 9.15 -0.67 7.72
N LEU A 88 8.36 -0.60 8.80
CA LEU A 88 6.93 -0.33 8.74
C LEU A 88 6.61 1.16 8.52
N GLU A 89 7.40 2.07 9.10
CA GLU A 89 7.34 3.51 8.80
C GLU A 89 7.71 3.80 7.35
N HIS A 90 8.72 3.09 6.84
CA HIS A 90 9.10 3.14 5.42
C HIS A 90 7.96 2.64 4.52
N GLU A 91 7.34 1.50 4.85
CA GLU A 91 6.17 1.00 4.13
C GLU A 91 5.02 2.03 4.13
N ALA A 92 4.74 2.70 5.26
CA ALA A 92 3.76 3.77 5.33
C ALA A 92 4.09 4.95 4.40
N ALA A 93 5.37 5.35 4.31
CA ALA A 93 5.83 6.39 3.39
C ALA A 93 5.66 5.97 1.92
N VAL A 94 5.87 4.69 1.61
CA VAL A 94 5.59 4.13 0.28
C VAL A 94 4.11 4.21 -0.04
N TYR A 95 3.23 3.80 0.88
CA TYR A 95 1.79 3.93 0.69
C TYR A 95 1.36 5.39 0.46
N GLU A 96 1.94 6.36 1.18
CA GLU A 96 1.63 7.78 0.94
C GLU A 96 2.05 8.23 -0.47
N ARG A 97 3.18 7.75 -1.00
CA ARG A 97 3.56 8.00 -2.40
C ARG A 97 2.56 7.37 -3.38
N LEU A 98 2.05 6.19 -3.06
CA LEU A 98 1.13 5.42 -3.91
C LEU A 98 -0.34 5.83 -3.76
N LYS A 99 -0.64 6.91 -3.03
CA LYS A 99 -1.99 7.45 -2.84
C LYS A 99 -2.81 7.59 -4.14
N PRO A 100 -2.24 7.96 -5.31
CA PRO A 100 -3.01 8.02 -6.56
C PRO A 100 -3.58 6.67 -7.01
N ILE A 101 -2.91 5.56 -6.70
CA ILE A 101 -3.24 4.20 -7.18
C ILE A 101 -3.84 3.28 -6.11
N GLN A 102 -3.96 3.76 -4.86
CA GLN A 102 -4.60 3.04 -3.76
C GLN A 102 -6.08 2.74 -4.05
N GLY A 103 -6.50 1.51 -3.78
CA GLY A 103 -7.84 0.97 -4.06
C GLY A 103 -7.99 0.37 -5.46
N VAL A 104 -6.94 0.47 -6.31
CA VAL A 104 -6.93 -0.10 -7.66
C VAL A 104 -5.77 -1.07 -7.84
N HIS A 105 -4.54 -0.62 -7.56
CA HIS A 105 -3.33 -1.44 -7.77
C HIS A 105 -2.64 -1.82 -6.46
N VAL A 106 -2.96 -1.15 -5.37
CA VAL A 106 -2.46 -1.42 -4.02
C VAL A 106 -3.59 -1.20 -3.02
N PRO A 107 -3.57 -1.84 -1.83
CA PRO A 107 -4.57 -1.58 -0.79
C PRO A 107 -4.59 -0.11 -0.35
N VAL A 108 -5.74 0.31 0.17
CA VAL A 108 -5.88 1.64 0.76
C VAL A 108 -5.21 1.66 2.13
N PHE A 109 -4.30 2.59 2.34
CA PHE A 109 -3.65 2.81 3.63
C PHE A 109 -4.59 3.56 4.55
N LEU A 110 -4.95 2.94 5.67
CA LEU A 110 -5.90 3.47 6.65
C LEU A 110 -5.20 4.16 7.82
N GLY A 111 -3.89 3.99 7.99
CA GLY A 111 -3.13 4.65 9.04
C GLY A 111 -2.30 3.68 9.86
N ALA A 112 -1.62 4.22 10.86
CA ALA A 112 -0.74 3.49 11.74
C ALA A 112 -0.96 3.95 13.19
N ILE A 113 -0.84 3.01 14.14
CA ILE A 113 -0.92 3.27 15.57
C ILE A 113 0.28 2.61 16.27
N ASP A 114 1.01 3.43 17.02
CA ASP A 114 2.03 2.97 17.94
C ASP A 114 1.39 2.57 19.28
N LEU A 115 1.38 1.28 19.61
CA LEU A 115 0.82 0.77 20.87
C LEU A 115 1.64 1.22 22.09
N ARG A 116 2.90 1.61 21.90
CA ARG A 116 3.74 2.16 22.97
C ARG A 116 3.18 3.49 23.48
N SER A 117 2.51 4.26 22.62
CA SER A 117 1.89 5.55 23.01
C SER A 117 0.79 5.38 24.06
N MET A 118 0.16 4.19 24.11
CA MET A 118 -0.83 3.80 25.12
C MET A 118 -0.26 2.83 26.16
N ASN A 119 1.07 2.69 26.24
CA ASN A 119 1.78 1.77 27.13
C ASN A 119 1.29 0.31 27.02
N LYS A 120 0.97 -0.15 25.81
CA LYS A 120 0.51 -1.52 25.55
C LYS A 120 1.46 -2.30 24.64
N ILE A 121 1.41 -3.61 24.79
CA ILE A 121 2.13 -4.60 23.98
C ILE A 121 1.14 -5.71 23.66
N TYR A 122 1.01 -6.07 22.39
CA TYR A 122 0.25 -7.25 21.99
C TYR A 122 1.18 -8.47 21.99
N TYR A 123 0.85 -9.45 22.82
CA TYR A 123 1.63 -10.69 22.96
C TYR A 123 1.09 -11.73 21.98
N TYR A 124 1.73 -11.85 20.81
CA TYR A 124 1.26 -12.77 19.78
C TYR A 124 1.72 -14.22 20.02
N ASP A 125 3.02 -14.40 20.21
CA ASP A 125 3.65 -15.70 20.49
C ASP A 125 4.96 -15.47 21.28
N HIS A 126 5.66 -16.55 21.64
CA HIS A 126 6.92 -16.48 22.37
C HIS A 126 7.92 -15.56 21.64
N ARG A 127 8.26 -14.45 22.31
CA ARG A 127 9.18 -13.38 21.84
C ARG A 127 8.65 -12.54 20.67
N VAL A 128 7.37 -12.64 20.31
CA VAL A 128 6.72 -11.78 19.32
C VAL A 128 5.85 -10.74 20.03
N TYR A 129 6.49 -9.62 20.38
CA TYR A 129 5.86 -8.50 21.08
C TYR A 129 5.50 -7.40 20.08
N VAL A 130 4.26 -7.41 19.62
CA VAL A 130 3.77 -6.41 18.67
C VAL A 130 3.56 -5.09 19.42
N VAL A 131 4.22 -4.05 18.93
CA VAL A 131 4.24 -2.71 19.54
C VAL A 131 3.78 -1.62 18.60
N HIS A 132 3.66 -1.93 17.31
CA HIS A 132 3.18 -1.00 16.30
C HIS A 132 2.29 -1.74 15.30
N MET A 133 1.17 -1.12 14.90
CA MET A 133 0.23 -1.69 13.96
C MET A 133 -0.07 -0.71 12.83
N THR A 134 -0.01 -1.19 11.60
CA THR A 134 -0.43 -0.47 10.39
C THR A 134 -1.71 -1.08 9.86
N PHE A 135 -2.66 -0.27 9.40
CA PHE A 135 -3.97 -0.70 8.95
C PHE A 135 -4.15 -0.45 7.45
N LEU A 136 -4.64 -1.46 6.74
CA LEU A 136 -4.84 -1.48 5.30
C LEU A 136 -6.25 -1.98 4.99
N SER A 137 -6.83 -1.53 3.88
CA SER A 137 -8.05 -2.14 3.37
C SER A 137 -7.79 -3.60 2.98
N TRP A 138 -8.87 -4.39 2.87
CA TRP A 138 -8.77 -5.71 2.29
C TRP A 138 -8.26 -5.63 0.85
N GLY A 139 -7.24 -6.43 0.53
CA GLY A 139 -6.52 -6.38 -0.75
C GLY A 139 -6.92 -7.46 -1.76
N GLY A 140 -7.71 -8.45 -1.35
CA GLY A 140 -8.04 -9.62 -2.17
C GLY A 140 -7.62 -10.93 -1.52
N CYS A 141 -7.82 -12.02 -2.27
CA CYS A 141 -7.33 -13.35 -1.91
C CYS A 141 -5.99 -13.62 -2.59
N ARG A 142 -5.20 -14.52 -2.04
CA ARG A 142 -3.94 -14.94 -2.66
C ARG A 142 -4.20 -15.58 -4.03
N ILE A 143 -3.36 -15.29 -5.00
CA ILE A 143 -3.50 -15.79 -6.38
C ILE A 143 -3.46 -17.33 -6.46
N ASP A 144 -2.72 -17.99 -5.57
CA ASP A 144 -2.65 -19.45 -5.49
C ASP A 144 -3.98 -20.12 -5.10
N THR A 145 -4.88 -19.38 -4.44
CA THR A 145 -6.19 -19.85 -3.97
C THR A 145 -7.37 -19.35 -4.80
N ALA A 146 -7.13 -18.55 -5.83
CA ALA A 146 -8.21 -17.96 -6.62
C ALA A 146 -8.83 -19.00 -7.59
N ASP A 147 -10.14 -19.25 -7.45
CA ASP A 147 -10.88 -20.22 -8.26
C ASP A 147 -11.02 -19.80 -9.75
N ASP A 148 -10.89 -18.51 -10.06
CA ASP A 148 -11.13 -17.97 -11.41
C ASP A 148 -9.83 -17.89 -12.24
N MET A 149 -9.46 -19.06 -12.73
CA MET A 149 -8.14 -19.40 -13.22
C MET A 149 -7.86 -19.10 -14.70
N ASN A 150 -8.84 -18.55 -15.43
CA ASN A 150 -8.73 -18.21 -16.85
C ASN A 150 -8.43 -16.72 -17.12
N ARG A 151 -8.15 -15.94 -16.07
CA ARG A 151 -7.85 -14.51 -16.22
C ARG A 151 -6.37 -14.28 -16.53
N PRO A 152 -6.03 -13.22 -17.30
CA PRO A 152 -4.65 -12.84 -17.54
C PRO A 152 -4.06 -12.16 -16.29
N LEU A 153 -3.90 -12.93 -15.20
CA LEU A 153 -3.41 -12.45 -13.90
C LEU A 153 -1.98 -11.90 -14.00
N GLU A 154 -1.16 -12.47 -14.88
CA GLU A 154 0.16 -11.94 -15.20
C GLU A 154 0.07 -10.51 -15.76
N ASP A 155 -0.82 -10.27 -16.71
CA ASP A 155 -0.98 -8.94 -17.31
C ASP A 155 -1.52 -7.93 -16.29
N GLU A 156 -2.43 -8.34 -15.41
CA GLU A 156 -2.91 -7.49 -14.31
C GLU A 156 -1.80 -7.17 -13.30
N ALA A 157 -0.99 -8.14 -12.93
CA ALA A 157 0.16 -7.92 -12.05
C ALA A 157 1.17 -6.95 -12.68
N ILE A 158 1.49 -7.14 -13.96
CA ILE A 158 2.36 -6.24 -14.71
C ILE A 158 1.75 -4.83 -14.80
N ARG A 159 0.43 -4.71 -14.99
CA ARG A 159 -0.27 -3.41 -14.95
C ARG A 159 -0.08 -2.72 -13.60
N SER A 160 -0.30 -3.43 -12.50
CA SER A 160 -0.15 -2.86 -11.16
C SER A 160 1.29 -2.45 -10.85
N LEU A 161 2.29 -3.25 -11.24
CA LEU A 161 3.70 -2.89 -11.12
C LEU A 161 4.05 -1.64 -11.94
N ARG A 162 3.56 -1.54 -13.18
CA ARG A 162 3.78 -0.36 -14.02
C ARG A 162 3.14 0.90 -13.42
N ALA A 163 1.95 0.79 -12.85
CA ALA A 163 1.30 1.92 -12.18
C ALA A 163 2.13 2.40 -10.96
N MET A 164 2.65 1.46 -10.16
CA MET A 164 3.57 1.77 -9.06
C MET A 164 4.88 2.39 -9.55
N HIS A 165 5.46 1.89 -10.65
CA HIS A 165 6.68 2.47 -11.25
C HIS A 165 6.48 3.91 -11.74
N GLN A 166 5.28 4.25 -12.23
CA GLN A 166 4.93 5.62 -12.63
C GLN A 166 4.92 6.60 -11.45
N GLU A 167 4.57 6.12 -10.25
CA GLU A 167 4.66 6.89 -9.00
C GLU A 167 6.09 6.93 -8.41
N GLY A 168 7.06 6.36 -9.12
CA GLY A 168 8.48 6.34 -8.74
C GLY A 168 8.78 5.38 -7.60
N VAL A 169 8.05 4.27 -7.50
CA VAL A 169 8.28 3.23 -6.49
C VAL A 169 8.77 1.96 -7.17
N VAL A 170 9.83 1.33 -6.65
CA VAL A 170 10.30 -0.01 -7.06
C VAL A 170 10.03 -0.97 -5.91
N HIS A 171 9.47 -2.15 -6.15
CA HIS A 171 9.06 -3.05 -5.07
C HIS A 171 10.22 -3.83 -4.44
N LYS A 172 11.17 -4.32 -5.23
CA LYS A 172 12.34 -5.11 -4.77
C LYS A 172 12.06 -6.43 -4.03
N ASP A 173 10.80 -6.88 -4.00
CA ASP A 173 10.38 -8.17 -3.43
C ASP A 173 9.17 -8.72 -4.20
N VAL A 174 9.24 -8.68 -5.53
CA VAL A 174 8.14 -9.14 -6.37
C VAL A 174 8.08 -10.67 -6.34
N ARG A 175 7.01 -11.19 -5.73
CA ARG A 175 6.71 -12.62 -5.62
C ARG A 175 5.20 -12.84 -5.57
N LEU A 176 4.72 -14.01 -5.98
CA LEU A 176 3.29 -14.33 -5.97
C LEU A 176 2.60 -14.14 -4.61
N PRO A 177 3.22 -14.46 -3.45
CA PRO A 177 2.63 -14.17 -2.13
C PRO A 177 2.34 -12.69 -1.86
N ASN A 178 3.04 -11.78 -2.56
CA ASN A 178 2.87 -10.33 -2.42
C ASN A 178 1.88 -9.77 -3.47
N MET A 179 1.16 -10.65 -4.17
CA MET A 179 0.15 -10.30 -5.17
C MET A 179 -1.19 -10.92 -4.80
N LEU A 180 -2.17 -10.07 -4.56
CA LEU A 180 -3.53 -10.45 -4.18
C LEU A 180 -4.48 -10.19 -5.34
N PHE A 181 -5.35 -11.16 -5.65
CA PHE A 181 -6.43 -10.95 -6.59
C PHE A 181 -7.65 -10.39 -5.88
N ASN A 182 -8.07 -9.19 -6.27
CA ASN A 182 -9.29 -8.58 -5.78
C ASN A 182 -10.40 -8.73 -6.83
N SER A 183 -11.42 -9.53 -6.50
CA SER A 183 -12.54 -9.84 -7.39
C SER A 183 -13.46 -8.65 -7.65
N GLU A 184 -13.54 -7.68 -6.73
CA GLU A 184 -14.41 -6.51 -6.83
C GLU A 184 -13.93 -5.56 -7.94
N ILE A 185 -12.62 -5.30 -7.96
CA ILE A 185 -11.97 -4.48 -9.00
C ILE A 185 -11.50 -5.31 -10.21
N LYS A 186 -11.60 -6.64 -10.12
CA LYS A 186 -11.13 -7.60 -11.13
C LYS A 186 -9.64 -7.42 -11.47
N GLY A 187 -8.83 -7.05 -10.49
CA GLY A 187 -7.42 -6.70 -10.68
C GLY A 187 -6.51 -7.31 -9.61
N VAL A 188 -5.20 -7.19 -9.83
CA VAL A 188 -4.18 -7.63 -8.88
C VAL A 188 -3.73 -6.45 -8.03
N MET A 189 -3.82 -6.57 -6.71
CA MET A 189 -3.24 -5.63 -5.77
C MET A 189 -1.88 -6.12 -5.30
N VAL A 190 -0.91 -5.20 -5.24
CA VAL A 190 0.44 -5.46 -4.76
C VAL A 190 0.57 -5.02 -3.31
N ILE A 191 1.21 -5.85 -2.48
CA ILE A 191 1.38 -5.64 -1.03
C ILE A 191 2.83 -5.87 -0.59
N ASP A 192 3.13 -5.56 0.67
CA ASP A 192 4.44 -5.83 1.31
C ASP A 192 5.57 -4.94 0.76
N PHE A 193 5.53 -3.65 1.11
CA PHE A 193 6.46 -2.64 0.59
C PHE A 193 7.67 -2.36 1.52
N GLU A 194 7.94 -3.24 2.47
CA GLU A 194 9.07 -3.10 3.42
C GLU A 194 10.42 -2.91 2.72
N ARG A 195 10.60 -3.53 1.55
CA ARG A 195 11.84 -3.50 0.77
C ARG A 195 11.82 -2.50 -0.38
N ALA A 196 10.70 -1.80 -0.56
CA ALA A 196 10.50 -0.95 -1.71
C ALA A 196 11.47 0.24 -1.72
N LEU A 197 11.82 0.75 -2.89
CA LEU A 197 12.64 1.94 -3.03
C LEU A 197 11.78 3.10 -3.53
N LEU A 198 11.83 4.20 -2.80
CA LEU A 198 11.28 5.48 -3.22
C LEU A 198 12.31 6.19 -4.09
N LEU A 199 12.02 6.30 -5.38
CA LEU A 199 12.81 7.11 -6.29
C LEU A 199 12.41 8.58 -6.15
N GLU A 200 13.37 9.46 -6.41
CA GLU A 200 13.07 10.88 -6.58
C GLU A 200 12.04 11.02 -7.71
N PRO A 201 10.93 11.75 -7.50
CA PRO A 201 9.93 11.93 -8.53
C PRO A 201 10.62 12.54 -9.77
N PRO A 202 10.21 12.17 -10.99
CA PRO A 202 10.70 12.85 -12.18
C PRO A 202 10.42 14.33 -11.98
N GLN A 203 11.47 15.16 -11.93
CA GLN A 203 11.27 16.60 -12.00
C GLN A 203 10.48 16.84 -13.29
N ARG A 204 9.20 17.20 -13.16
CA ARG A 204 8.43 17.71 -14.28
C ARG A 204 9.28 18.85 -14.82
N PRO A 205 9.66 18.86 -16.11
CA PRO A 205 10.34 20.01 -16.67
C PRO A 205 9.47 21.22 -16.33
N LEU A 206 10.01 22.14 -15.52
CA LEU A 206 9.38 23.44 -15.31
C LEU A 206 9.03 23.94 -16.71
N ALA A 207 7.74 24.18 -16.96
CA ALA A 207 7.26 24.68 -18.24
C ALA A 207 8.24 25.77 -18.68
N GLN A 208 8.84 25.60 -19.86
CA GLN A 208 9.90 26.46 -20.37
C GLN A 208 9.45 27.91 -20.20
N LEU A 209 9.99 28.61 -19.20
CA LEU A 209 9.85 30.04 -19.08
C LEU A 209 10.60 30.60 -20.29
N VAL A 210 9.83 30.99 -21.30
CA VAL A 210 10.32 31.59 -22.54
C VAL A 210 11.29 32.71 -22.14
N PRO A 211 12.58 32.65 -22.54
CA PRO A 211 13.53 33.67 -22.17
C PRO A 211 13.11 35.00 -22.81
N ARG A 212 12.66 35.93 -21.99
CA ARG A 212 12.37 37.30 -22.41
C ARG A 212 13.71 37.93 -22.80
N LYS A 213 13.95 38.09 -24.11
CA LYS A 213 15.13 38.77 -24.67
C LYS A 213 15.39 40.09 -23.95
N ARG A 214 16.45 40.16 -23.15
CA ARG A 214 17.18 41.39 -22.83
C ARG A 214 18.66 41.11 -23.01
N ALA A 215 19.29 41.94 -23.82
CA ALA A 215 20.68 41.86 -24.24
C ALA A 215 21.65 42.35 -23.15
N ARG A 216 22.93 42.03 -23.39
CA ARG A 216 24.18 42.38 -22.66
C ARG A 216 24.52 41.44 -21.51
N GLU A 217 25.76 41.06 -21.28
CA GLU A 217 27.05 41.04 -21.99
C GLU A 217 27.88 39.99 -21.24
N SER A 218 28.89 39.43 -21.89
CA SER A 218 29.75 38.35 -21.39
C SER A 218 30.43 38.68 -20.06
N GLU A 219 30.41 37.75 -19.10
CA GLU A 219 31.56 37.45 -18.24
C GLU A 219 31.43 36.05 -17.62
N GLY A 220 32.54 35.32 -17.62
CA GLY A 220 32.59 33.89 -17.36
C GLY A 220 32.48 33.51 -15.89
N MET A 221 31.88 32.36 -15.63
CA MET A 221 32.18 31.58 -14.42
C MET A 221 31.82 30.11 -14.60
N ASP A 222 32.71 29.30 -14.06
CA ASP A 222 32.90 27.86 -14.16
C ASP A 222 31.64 27.04 -13.83
N VAL A 223 31.14 26.25 -14.80
CA VAL A 223 30.04 25.31 -14.59
C VAL A 223 30.62 24.00 -14.09
N LYS A 224 30.57 23.80 -12.76
CA LYS A 224 30.71 22.47 -12.16
C LYS A 224 29.63 21.55 -12.72
N LYS A 225 30.06 20.64 -13.61
CA LYS A 225 29.27 19.59 -14.22
C LYS A 225 28.73 18.65 -13.13
N VAL A 226 27.44 18.77 -12.81
CA VAL A 226 26.73 17.83 -11.93
C VAL A 226 26.58 16.50 -12.67
N THR A 227 27.50 15.57 -12.42
CA THR A 227 27.54 14.21 -12.99
C THR A 227 26.59 13.22 -12.30
N GLY A 228 25.79 13.66 -11.31
CA GLY A 228 24.95 12.78 -10.47
C GLY A 228 23.63 12.28 -11.09
N GLY A 229 23.19 12.82 -12.24
CA GLY A 229 21.87 12.48 -12.82
C GLY A 229 21.81 11.18 -13.63
N SER A 230 22.94 10.72 -14.16
CA SER A 230 23.00 9.56 -15.08
C SER A 230 22.92 8.23 -14.33
N SER A 231 23.68 8.06 -13.24
CA SER A 231 23.67 6.83 -12.44
C SER A 231 22.33 6.58 -11.73
N LYS A 232 21.68 7.64 -11.23
CA LYS A 232 20.36 7.51 -10.57
C LYS A 232 19.26 7.06 -11.55
N ARG A 233 19.26 7.57 -12.79
CA ARG A 233 18.31 7.14 -13.84
C ARG A 233 18.55 5.71 -14.29
N GLN A 234 19.82 5.29 -14.39
CA GLN A 234 20.17 3.90 -14.70
C GLN A 234 19.72 2.94 -13.59
N GLN A 235 19.88 3.35 -12.32
CA GLN A 235 19.44 2.55 -11.16
C GLN A 235 17.91 2.42 -11.09
N ALA A 236 17.18 3.48 -11.41
CA ALA A 236 15.71 3.46 -11.54
C ALA A 236 15.24 2.53 -12.66
N HIS A 237 15.82 2.65 -13.86
CA HIS A 237 15.49 1.78 -14.99
C HIS A 237 15.82 0.30 -14.72
N GLY A 238 16.93 0.02 -14.03
CA GLY A 238 17.29 -1.32 -13.59
C GLY A 238 16.25 -1.91 -12.62
N GLY A 239 15.84 -1.14 -11.62
CA GLY A 239 14.83 -1.58 -10.64
C GLY A 239 13.46 -1.88 -11.26
N PHE A 240 12.99 -1.04 -12.18
CA PHE A 240 11.72 -1.29 -12.87
C PHE A 240 11.75 -2.56 -13.72
N SER A 241 12.82 -2.77 -14.48
CA SER A 241 12.96 -3.97 -15.30
C SER A 241 13.07 -5.23 -14.45
N GLU A 242 13.74 -5.15 -13.30
CA GLU A 242 13.90 -6.25 -12.36
C GLU A 242 12.54 -6.70 -11.78
N ASP A 243 11.73 -5.76 -11.29
CA ASP A 243 10.39 -6.06 -10.77
C ASP A 243 9.51 -6.78 -11.82
N ILE A 244 9.51 -6.28 -13.07
CA ILE A 244 8.74 -6.91 -14.16
C ILE A 244 9.28 -8.29 -14.50
N HIS A 245 10.60 -8.47 -14.51
CA HIS A 245 11.22 -9.77 -14.77
C HIS A 245 10.87 -10.80 -13.70
N LEU A 246 10.94 -10.41 -12.42
CA LEU A 246 10.57 -11.24 -11.29
C LEU A 246 9.09 -11.66 -11.35
N ALA A 247 8.19 -10.73 -11.71
CA ALA A 247 6.78 -11.07 -11.91
C ALA A 247 6.62 -12.16 -12.98
N LYS A 248 7.26 -12.00 -14.14
CA LYS A 248 7.19 -12.98 -15.23
C LYS A 248 7.72 -14.35 -14.83
N ILE A 249 8.84 -14.40 -14.10
CA ILE A 249 9.38 -15.66 -13.57
C ILE A 249 8.37 -16.30 -12.63
N ALA A 250 7.81 -15.54 -11.69
CA ALA A 250 6.87 -16.07 -10.70
C ALA A 250 5.62 -16.66 -11.36
N PHE A 251 5.04 -15.98 -12.35
CA PHE A 251 3.90 -16.50 -13.12
C PHE A 251 4.27 -17.67 -14.02
N TRP A 252 5.46 -17.67 -14.63
CA TRP A 252 5.95 -18.82 -15.41
C TRP A 252 6.10 -20.07 -14.55
N GLU A 253 6.72 -19.97 -13.37
CA GLU A 253 6.84 -21.09 -12.43
C GLU A 253 5.48 -21.59 -11.95
N TRP A 254 4.56 -20.68 -11.66
CA TRP A 254 3.22 -21.02 -11.24
C TRP A 254 2.43 -21.73 -12.33
N ASN A 255 2.48 -21.24 -13.58
CA ASN A 255 1.88 -21.90 -14.72
C ASN A 255 2.51 -23.28 -14.99
N ALA A 256 3.83 -23.42 -14.83
CA ALA A 256 4.53 -24.70 -14.99
C ALA A 256 4.15 -25.73 -13.92
N ARG A 257 3.88 -25.30 -12.67
CA ARG A 257 3.36 -26.18 -11.61
C ARG A 257 1.91 -26.61 -11.85
N ARG A 258 1.13 -25.81 -12.56
CA ARG A 258 -0.28 -26.09 -12.90
C ARG A 258 -0.46 -26.98 -14.12
N GLY A 259 0.52 -27.03 -15.03
CA GLY A 259 0.49 -27.87 -16.22
C GLY A 259 0.93 -29.32 -16.00
N LYS A 260 1.16 -29.73 -14.74
CA LYS A 260 1.46 -31.10 -14.32
C LYS A 260 0.26 -31.66 -13.58
#